data_AF-A0A538TSN9-F1
#
_entry.id   AF-A0A538TSN9-F1
#
_cell.length_a   1.000
_cell.length_b   1.000
_cell.length_c   1.000
_cell.angle_alpha   90.00
_cell.angle_beta   90.00
_cell.angle_gamma   90.00
#
_symmetry.space_group_name_H-M   'P 1'
#
loop_
_entity.id
_entity.type
_entity.pdbx_description
1 polymer ?
#
loop_
_entity_poly.entity_id
_entity_poly.type
_entity_poly.pdbx_seq_one_letter_code
_entity_poly.pdbx_strand_id
1 'polypeptide(L)'
;MSAVLLTRYKIADLAAWTALETGRRLLPPGCSLHRLVREELYLFEADAGAAPAAFEEPLRRAIENSNFFVNPNKERYRFLTSSGRGESLAAPDGAWGILARPRDDTRDEGLRERLSREHPIDGLGAIRRARLWWLWTEGPEGRSAMKECYEQVGPVSGARRGLLVNPHAESDLRIEGSVPWRTVEAFLVQAAAPFRSAA
;
A
#
# COMPACT_ATOMS: atom_id res chain seq x y z
N MET A 1 -2.07 14.09 -12.31
CA MET A 1 -2.53 13.67 -10.95
C MET A 1 -3.27 12.37 -11.11
N SER A 2 -3.13 11.43 -10.18
CA SER A 2 -3.68 10.07 -10.35
C SER A 2 -4.94 9.83 -9.51
N ALA A 3 -5.79 8.90 -9.93
CA ALA A 3 -6.83 8.36 -9.06
C ALA A 3 -6.27 7.20 -8.22
N VAL A 4 -6.86 6.92 -7.06
CA VAL A 4 -6.36 5.90 -6.13
C VAL A 4 -7.49 4.99 -5.68
N LEU A 5 -7.23 3.69 -5.66
CA LEU A 5 -8.09 2.70 -5.01
C LEU A 5 -7.30 2.01 -3.89
N LEU A 6 -7.84 2.07 -2.67
CA LEU A 6 -7.38 1.26 -1.54
C LEU A 6 -8.38 0.13 -1.34
N THR A 7 -7.91 -1.11 -1.29
CA THR A 7 -8.77 -2.28 -1.00
C THR A 7 -8.29 -3.02 0.23
N ARG A 8 -9.24 -3.60 0.97
CA ARG A 8 -8.96 -4.37 2.19
C ARG A 8 -10.02 -5.44 2.41
N TYR A 9 -9.63 -6.59 2.96
CA TYR A 9 -10.58 -7.61 3.41
C TYR A 9 -11.50 -7.11 4.55
N LYS A 10 -12.79 -7.42 4.44
CA LYS A 10 -13.80 -7.31 5.50
C LYS A 10 -13.63 -8.40 6.55
N ILE A 11 -13.17 -9.57 6.12
CA ILE A 11 -12.87 -10.73 6.96
C ILE A 11 -11.42 -10.69 7.46
N ALA A 12 -11.05 -11.68 8.27
CA ALA A 12 -9.67 -11.86 8.70
C ALA A 12 -8.74 -12.08 7.48
N ASP A 13 -7.74 -11.20 7.34
CA ASP A 13 -6.65 -11.41 6.39
C ASP A 13 -5.61 -12.33 7.05
N LEU A 14 -5.55 -13.59 6.59
CA LEU A 14 -4.64 -14.59 7.14
C LEU A 14 -3.17 -14.19 7.03
N ALA A 15 -2.78 -13.43 6.00
CA ALA A 15 -1.41 -12.96 5.86
C ALA A 15 -1.11 -11.88 6.90
N ALA A 16 -2.03 -10.92 7.09
CA ALA A 16 -1.90 -9.91 8.14
C ALA A 16 -1.92 -10.52 9.54
N TRP A 17 -2.76 -11.53 9.77
CA TRP A 17 -2.83 -12.22 11.06
C TRP A 17 -1.56 -13.03 11.35
N THR A 18 -1.06 -13.78 10.37
CA THR A 18 0.22 -14.50 10.50
C THR A 18 1.37 -13.53 10.75
N ALA A 19 1.36 -12.38 10.06
CA ALA A 19 2.37 -11.35 10.25
C ALA A 19 2.28 -10.69 11.63
N LEU A 20 1.07 -10.45 12.15
CA LEU A 20 0.83 -9.96 13.50
C LEU A 20 1.40 -10.92 14.56
N GLU A 21 1.05 -12.19 14.48
CA GLU A 21 1.49 -13.21 15.44
C GLU A 21 3.00 -13.43 15.41
N THR A 22 3.59 -13.40 14.21
CA THR A 22 5.05 -13.47 14.06
C THR A 22 5.71 -12.22 14.61
N GLY A 23 5.21 -11.03 14.22
CA GLY A 23 5.73 -9.74 14.63
C GLY A 23 5.75 -9.58 16.15
N ARG A 24 4.69 -9.99 16.86
CA ARG A 24 4.62 -9.99 18.32
C ARG A 24 5.78 -10.73 19.00
N ARG A 25 6.32 -11.77 18.37
CA ARG A 25 7.45 -12.57 18.91
C ARG A 25 8.81 -11.97 18.57
N LEU A 26 8.88 -11.09 17.58
CA LEU A 26 10.10 -10.43 17.14
C LEU A 26 10.37 -9.12 17.89
N LEU A 27 9.35 -8.55 18.55
CA LEU A 27 9.51 -7.29 19.27
C LEU A 27 10.36 -7.42 20.54
N PRO A 28 11.15 -6.39 20.88
CA PRO A 28 11.91 -6.37 22.11
C PRO A 28 10.97 -6.30 23.33
N PRO A 29 11.46 -6.71 24.53
CA PRO A 29 10.69 -6.60 25.76
C PRO A 29 10.16 -5.18 25.98
N GLY A 30 8.92 -5.06 26.44
CA GLY A 30 8.24 -3.79 26.67
C GLY A 30 7.65 -3.13 25.43
N CYS A 31 7.87 -3.70 24.23
CA CYS A 31 7.18 -3.31 23.00
C CYS A 31 6.08 -4.30 22.64
N SER A 32 5.02 -3.81 22.02
CA SER A 32 3.88 -4.62 21.60
C SER A 32 3.35 -4.18 20.24
N LEU A 33 2.87 -5.16 19.47
CA LEU A 33 2.16 -4.98 18.21
C LEU A 33 0.73 -5.47 18.42
N HIS A 34 -0.18 -4.52 18.54
CA HIS A 34 -1.57 -4.80 18.92
C HIS A 34 -2.41 -5.18 17.72
N ARG A 35 -2.14 -4.54 16.59
CA ARG A 35 -2.92 -4.70 15.36
C ARG A 35 -2.02 -4.50 14.15
N LEU A 36 -2.31 -5.29 13.13
CA LEU A 36 -1.70 -5.17 11.82
C LEU A 36 -2.78 -5.33 10.75
N VAL A 37 -2.79 -4.43 9.79
CA VAL A 37 -3.75 -4.39 8.69
C VAL A 37 -2.98 -4.29 7.39
N ARG A 38 -3.44 -5.03 6.39
CA ARG A 38 -2.95 -4.94 5.02
C ARG A 38 -4.02 -4.32 4.13
N GLU A 39 -3.60 -3.41 3.27
CA GLU A 39 -4.39 -2.86 2.18
C GLU A 39 -3.60 -2.99 0.87
N GLU A 40 -4.30 -3.20 -0.23
CA GLU A 40 -3.72 -3.05 -1.57
C GLU A 40 -3.98 -1.64 -2.05
N LEU A 41 -2.98 -1.01 -2.66
CA LEU A 41 -3.04 0.32 -3.24
C LEU A 41 -2.87 0.20 -4.74
N TYR A 42 -3.85 0.72 -5.48
CA TYR A 42 -3.80 0.89 -6.93
C TYR A 42 -3.75 2.38 -7.24
N LEU A 43 -2.75 2.79 -8.02
CA LEU A 43 -2.62 4.14 -8.54
C LEU A 43 -2.90 4.12 -10.04
N PHE A 44 -3.91 4.87 -10.47
CA PHE A 44 -4.34 4.95 -11.87
C PHE A 44 -3.85 6.26 -12.48
N GLU A 45 -2.99 6.15 -13.48
CA GLU A 45 -2.37 7.28 -14.17
C GLU A 45 -3.13 7.58 -15.45
N ALA A 46 -3.37 8.87 -15.72
CA ALA A 46 -3.88 9.30 -17.01
C ALA A 46 -2.87 9.00 -18.11
N ASP A 47 -3.37 8.71 -19.31
CA ASP A 47 -2.54 8.65 -20.50
C ASP A 47 -1.89 10.02 -20.81
N ALA A 48 -0.83 10.02 -21.61
CA ALA A 48 -0.13 11.23 -21.99
C ALA A 48 -1.08 12.22 -22.70
N GLY A 49 -1.25 13.41 -22.11
CA GLY A 49 -2.16 14.43 -22.64
C GLY A 49 -3.63 14.26 -22.23
N ALA A 50 -4.00 13.18 -21.54
CA ALA A 50 -5.33 13.01 -20.98
C ALA A 50 -5.44 13.67 -19.60
N ALA A 51 -6.60 14.28 -19.33
CA ALA A 51 -6.94 14.74 -17.98
C ALA A 51 -7.38 13.54 -17.12
N PRO A 52 -7.03 13.48 -15.82
CA PRO A 52 -7.44 12.37 -14.96
C PRO A 52 -8.96 12.19 -14.88
N ALA A 53 -9.70 13.29 -14.92
CA ALA A 53 -11.16 13.28 -14.94
C ALA A 53 -11.75 12.50 -16.14
N ALA A 54 -11.01 12.29 -17.22
CA ALA A 54 -11.47 11.56 -18.40
C ALA A 54 -11.73 10.07 -18.11
N PHE A 55 -10.92 9.44 -17.26
CA PHE A 55 -11.03 8.00 -16.96
C PHE A 55 -11.68 7.72 -15.59
N GLU A 56 -11.73 8.69 -14.67
CA GLU A 56 -12.15 8.50 -13.27
C GLU A 56 -13.60 8.03 -13.10
N GLU A 57 -14.52 8.57 -13.89
CA GLU A 57 -15.95 8.21 -13.82
C GLU A 57 -16.20 6.80 -14.37
N PRO A 58 -15.72 6.44 -15.59
CA PRO A 58 -15.75 5.05 -16.07
C PRO A 58 -15.08 4.07 -15.10
N LEU A 59 -13.92 4.44 -14.54
CA LEU A 59 -13.20 3.61 -13.56
C LEU A 59 -14.02 3.40 -12.29
N ARG A 60 -14.66 4.44 -11.75
CA ARG A 60 -15.55 4.31 -10.58
C ARG A 60 -16.66 3.32 -10.86
N ARG A 61 -17.31 3.42 -12.02
CA ARG A 61 -18.37 2.48 -12.42
C ARG A 61 -17.85 1.06 -12.56
N ALA A 62 -16.64 0.87 -13.08
CA ALA A 62 -16.01 -0.45 -13.16
C ALA A 62 -15.74 -1.02 -11.76
N ILE A 63 -15.27 -0.21 -10.81
CA ILE A 63 -15.05 -0.63 -9.42
C ILE A 63 -16.37 -1.00 -8.72
N GLU A 64 -17.43 -0.22 -8.93
CA GLU A 64 -18.73 -0.40 -8.25
C GLU A 64 -19.56 -1.55 -8.82
N ASN A 65 -19.52 -1.74 -10.14
CA ASN A 65 -20.43 -2.66 -10.84
C ASN A 65 -19.77 -3.98 -11.26
N SER A 66 -18.49 -4.19 -10.91
CA SER A 66 -17.77 -5.42 -11.24
C SER A 66 -17.05 -5.99 -10.02
N ASN A 67 -16.68 -7.27 -10.13
CA ASN A 67 -15.80 -7.93 -9.16
C ASN A 67 -14.32 -7.84 -9.57
N PHE A 68 -13.96 -6.92 -10.48
CA PHE A 68 -12.63 -6.86 -11.08
C PHE A 68 -11.55 -6.50 -10.06
N PHE A 69 -11.77 -5.43 -9.29
CA PHE A 69 -10.83 -4.97 -8.25
C PHE A 69 -11.24 -5.37 -6.85
N VAL A 70 -12.55 -5.48 -6.61
CA VAL A 70 -13.12 -5.64 -5.29
C VAL A 70 -14.19 -6.71 -5.37
N ASN A 71 -14.07 -7.74 -4.55
CA ASN A 71 -15.19 -8.62 -4.26
C ASN A 71 -16.05 -7.98 -3.15
N PRO A 72 -17.24 -7.44 -3.44
CA PRO A 72 -18.03 -6.69 -2.46
C PRO A 72 -18.47 -7.56 -1.27
N ASN A 73 -18.48 -8.89 -1.40
CA ASN A 73 -18.79 -9.79 -0.29
C ASN A 73 -17.59 -10.01 0.65
N LYS A 74 -16.36 -9.87 0.16
CA LYS A 74 -15.14 -10.17 0.93
C LYS A 74 -14.31 -8.94 1.28
N GLU A 75 -14.46 -7.86 0.52
CA GLU A 75 -13.59 -6.70 0.55
C GLU A 75 -14.39 -5.41 0.68
N ARG A 76 -13.75 -4.42 1.30
CA ARG A 76 -14.16 -3.03 1.33
C ARG A 76 -13.10 -2.22 0.58
N TYR A 77 -13.51 -1.09 0.03
CA TYR A 77 -12.60 -0.23 -0.69
C TYR A 77 -12.84 1.24 -0.38
N ARG A 78 -11.84 2.04 -0.71
CA ARG A 78 -11.91 3.50 -0.74
C ARG A 78 -11.34 3.96 -2.07
N PHE A 79 -12.21 4.48 -2.93
CA PHE A 79 -11.81 5.11 -4.19
C PHE A 79 -11.69 6.62 -3.98
N LEU A 80 -10.57 7.19 -4.41
CA LEU A 80 -10.26 8.61 -4.31
C LEU A 80 -9.95 9.12 -5.71
N THR A 81 -10.77 10.05 -6.20
CA THR A 81 -10.44 10.80 -7.42
C THR A 81 -9.22 11.69 -7.19
N SER A 82 -8.59 12.13 -8.28
CA SER A 82 -7.47 13.06 -8.22
C SER A 82 -7.80 14.34 -7.44
N SER A 83 -9.05 14.82 -7.52
CA SER A 83 -9.56 15.96 -6.74
C SER A 83 -9.99 15.61 -5.31
N GLY A 84 -10.46 14.38 -5.07
CA GLY A 84 -11.07 13.97 -3.80
C GLY A 84 -10.10 13.36 -2.79
N ARG A 85 -8.86 13.04 -3.19
CA ARG A 85 -7.86 12.44 -2.30
C ARG A 85 -7.27 13.39 -1.25
N GLY A 86 -7.54 14.69 -1.36
CA GLY A 86 -6.90 15.74 -0.56
C GLY A 86 -5.41 15.88 -0.89
N GLU A 87 -4.66 16.52 -0.01
CA GLU A 87 -3.22 16.73 -0.21
C GLU A 87 -2.37 15.55 0.26
N SER A 88 -2.86 14.78 1.24
CA SER A 88 -2.08 13.76 1.95
C SER A 88 -2.87 12.48 2.21
N LEU A 89 -2.15 11.35 2.19
CA LEU A 89 -2.56 10.08 2.76
C LEU A 89 -2.41 10.15 4.29
N ALA A 90 -3.51 10.10 5.01
CA ALA A 90 -3.52 10.05 6.47
C ALA A 90 -3.52 8.60 6.96
N ALA A 91 -2.64 8.29 7.91
CA ALA A 91 -2.70 7.03 8.65
C ALA A 91 -3.98 6.97 9.50
N PRO A 92 -4.58 5.79 9.72
CA PRO A 92 -5.61 5.61 10.72
C PRO A 92 -5.15 6.05 12.13
N ASP A 93 -6.08 6.44 12.99
CA ASP A 93 -5.76 6.90 14.34
C ASP A 93 -4.91 5.87 15.12
N GLY A 94 -3.79 6.35 15.68
CA GLY A 94 -2.84 5.55 16.43
C GLY A 94 -2.01 4.58 15.58
N ALA A 95 -2.14 4.61 14.25
CA ALA A 95 -1.36 3.77 13.35
C ALA A 95 -0.18 4.52 12.74
N TRP A 96 0.81 3.75 12.33
CA TRP A 96 1.84 4.14 11.38
C TRP A 96 1.89 3.09 10.27
N GLY A 97 2.58 3.38 9.17
CA GLY A 97 2.53 2.50 8.00
C GLY A 97 3.86 2.19 7.33
N ILE A 98 3.82 1.14 6.53
CA ILE A 98 4.88 0.74 5.59
C ILE A 98 4.20 0.54 4.23
N LEU A 99 4.50 1.43 3.28
CA LEU A 99 4.11 1.25 1.89
C LEU A 99 5.21 0.48 1.17
N ALA A 100 4.93 -0.74 0.76
CA ALA A 100 5.83 -1.61 0.03
C ALA A 100 5.45 -1.68 -1.45
N ARG A 101 6.45 -1.70 -2.33
CA ARG A 101 6.27 -1.90 -3.78
C ARG A 101 7.35 -2.83 -4.32
N PRO A 102 7.11 -3.49 -5.47
CA PRO A 102 8.19 -4.11 -6.23
C PRO A 102 9.34 -3.12 -6.52
N ARG A 103 10.58 -3.61 -6.51
CA ARG A 103 11.77 -2.82 -6.88
C ARG A 103 11.80 -2.48 -8.37
N ASP A 104 11.29 -3.40 -9.17
CA ASP A 104 11.18 -3.26 -10.63
C ASP A 104 10.02 -2.32 -11.00
N ASP A 105 9.59 -2.32 -12.27
CA ASP A 105 8.46 -1.49 -12.68
C ASP A 105 7.22 -1.86 -11.87
N THR A 106 6.59 -0.83 -11.29
CA THR A 106 5.34 -0.98 -10.53
C THR A 106 4.11 -1.04 -11.42
N ARG A 107 4.27 -0.81 -12.73
CA ARG A 107 3.19 -0.94 -13.72
C ARG A 107 2.71 -2.38 -13.81
N ASP A 108 1.41 -2.55 -13.72
CA ASP A 108 0.70 -3.81 -13.96
C ASP A 108 0.00 -3.73 -15.33
N GLU A 109 0.79 -3.91 -16.40
CA GLU A 109 0.28 -3.87 -17.78
C GLU A 109 -0.78 -4.94 -18.04
N GLY A 110 -0.61 -6.14 -17.46
CA GLY A 110 -1.59 -7.21 -17.57
C GLY A 110 -2.94 -6.82 -16.96
N LEU A 111 -2.94 -6.17 -15.80
CA LEU A 111 -4.15 -5.64 -15.18
C LEU A 111 -4.76 -4.50 -16.01
N ARG A 112 -3.95 -3.60 -16.54
CA ARG A 112 -4.41 -2.50 -17.41
C ARG A 112 -5.09 -3.04 -18.68
N GLU A 113 -4.43 -3.93 -19.40
CA GLU A 113 -4.96 -4.54 -20.63
C GLU A 113 -6.24 -5.33 -20.36
N ARG A 114 -6.25 -6.09 -19.26
CA ARG A 114 -7.44 -6.84 -18.84
C ARG A 114 -8.60 -5.89 -18.50
N LEU A 115 -8.32 -4.80 -17.79
CA LEU A 115 -9.32 -3.80 -17.46
C LEU A 115 -9.88 -3.18 -18.72
N SER A 116 -9.03 -2.69 -19.64
CA SER A 116 -9.47 -2.07 -20.89
C SER A 116 -10.31 -3.01 -21.76
N ARG A 117 -10.05 -4.33 -21.71
CA ARG A 117 -10.83 -5.33 -22.45
C ARG A 117 -12.20 -5.60 -21.83
N GLU A 118 -12.29 -5.69 -20.50
CA GLU A 118 -13.55 -6.01 -19.79
C GLU A 118 -14.41 -4.75 -19.55
N HIS A 119 -13.76 -3.60 -19.40
CA HIS A 119 -14.32 -2.28 -19.15
C HIS A 119 -13.54 -1.25 -19.96
N PRO A 120 -13.98 -0.89 -21.18
CA PRO A 120 -13.33 0.13 -21.98
C PRO A 120 -13.28 1.46 -21.22
N ILE A 121 -12.08 1.93 -20.90
CA ILE A 121 -11.82 3.17 -20.16
C ILE A 121 -10.81 3.98 -20.95
N ASP A 122 -11.30 4.97 -21.68
CA ASP A 122 -10.46 5.88 -22.45
C ASP A 122 -9.66 6.79 -21.52
N GLY A 123 -8.41 7.09 -21.91
CA GLY A 123 -7.52 7.99 -21.17
C GLY A 123 -6.85 7.38 -19.93
N LEU A 124 -7.00 6.07 -19.68
CA LEU A 124 -6.21 5.35 -18.67
C LEU A 124 -4.85 4.94 -19.25
N GLY A 125 -3.78 5.53 -18.74
CA GLY A 125 -2.41 5.28 -19.19
C GLY A 125 -1.73 4.10 -18.49
N ALA A 126 -1.76 4.07 -17.16
CA ALA A 126 -1.09 3.02 -16.38
C ALA A 126 -1.83 2.69 -15.09
N ILE A 127 -1.64 1.46 -14.61
CA ILE A 127 -2.05 1.02 -13.27
C ILE A 127 -0.79 0.60 -12.53
N ARG A 128 -0.53 1.20 -11.36
CA ARG A 128 0.57 0.82 -10.48
C ARG A 128 0.05 0.19 -9.21
N ARG A 129 0.80 -0.79 -8.70
CA ARG A 129 0.42 -1.53 -7.48
C ARG A 129 1.43 -1.37 -6.37
N ALA A 130 0.92 -1.27 -5.17
CA ALA A 130 1.68 -1.34 -3.94
C ALA A 130 0.83 -1.94 -2.82
N ARG A 131 1.50 -2.32 -1.75
CA ARG A 131 0.90 -2.91 -0.56
C ARG A 131 1.18 -2.01 0.62
N LEU A 132 0.14 -1.71 1.38
CA LEU A 132 0.20 -0.83 2.52
C LEU A 132 -0.08 -1.62 3.79
N TRP A 133 0.90 -1.62 4.69
CA TRP A 133 0.78 -2.18 6.02
C TRP A 133 0.51 -1.06 7.01
N TRP A 134 -0.56 -1.17 7.78
CA TRP A 134 -0.85 -0.29 8.93
C TRP A 134 -0.61 -1.06 10.22
N LEU A 135 0.16 -0.47 11.13
CA LEU A 135 0.60 -1.08 12.37
C LEU A 135 0.21 -0.21 13.56
N TRP A 136 -0.28 -0.84 14.62
CA TRP A 136 -0.54 -0.22 15.91
C TRP A 136 0.42 -0.80 16.93
N THR A 137 1.32 0.03 17.42
CA THR A 137 2.40 -0.38 18.29
C THR A 137 2.44 0.47 19.54
N GLU A 138 2.83 -0.14 20.64
CA GLU A 138 3.02 0.55 21.91
C GLU A 138 4.34 0.10 22.53
N GLY A 139 5.07 1.07 23.07
CA GLY A 139 6.34 0.88 23.76
C GLY A 139 6.21 1.07 25.27
N PRO A 140 7.34 1.01 25.98
CA PRO A 140 7.38 1.22 27.42
C PRO A 140 6.75 2.58 27.79
N GLU A 141 5.99 2.59 28.89
CA GLU A 141 5.33 3.80 29.40
C GLU A 141 4.37 4.48 28.39
N GLY A 142 3.78 3.70 27.46
CA GLY A 142 2.82 4.20 26.47
C GLY A 142 3.44 5.02 25.34
N ARG A 143 4.77 4.99 25.19
CA ARG A 143 5.47 5.68 24.10
C ARG A 143 5.25 4.96 22.77
N SER A 144 5.50 5.66 21.66
CA SER A 144 5.54 5.00 20.34
C SER A 144 6.70 4.02 20.27
N ALA A 145 6.41 2.75 19.93
CA ALA A 145 7.42 1.72 19.62
C ALA A 145 7.64 1.56 18.11
N MET A 146 7.30 2.59 17.32
CA MET A 146 7.30 2.49 15.87
C MET A 146 8.69 2.20 15.30
N LYS A 147 9.73 2.90 15.78
CA LYS A 147 11.09 2.73 15.27
C LYS A 147 11.59 1.31 15.55
N GLU A 148 11.47 0.86 16.79
CA GLU A 148 11.85 -0.48 17.23
C GLU A 148 11.07 -1.54 16.46
N CYS A 149 9.76 -1.34 16.27
CA CYS A 149 8.93 -2.26 15.52
C CYS A 149 9.36 -2.31 14.05
N TYR A 150 9.55 -1.18 13.38
CA TYR A 150 10.00 -1.14 11.98
C TYR A 150 11.33 -1.88 11.78
N GLU A 151 12.31 -1.67 12.66
CA GLU A 151 13.60 -2.38 12.60
C GLU A 151 13.46 -3.90 12.79
N GLN A 152 12.48 -4.36 13.58
CA GLN A 152 12.27 -5.79 13.84
C GLN A 152 11.33 -6.48 12.84
N VAL A 153 10.33 -5.79 12.30
CA VAL A 153 9.27 -6.43 11.48
C VAL A 153 9.18 -5.89 10.05
N GLY A 154 9.77 -4.74 9.74
CA GLY A 154 9.73 -4.15 8.41
C GLY A 154 10.55 -4.94 7.38
N PRO A 155 11.74 -4.47 6.98
CA PRO A 155 12.58 -5.16 5.99
C PRO A 155 13.21 -6.45 6.53
N VAL A 156 13.02 -7.56 5.81
CA VAL A 156 13.68 -8.85 6.08
C VAL A 156 15.20 -8.68 6.04
N SER A 157 15.86 -8.80 7.19
CA SER A 157 17.31 -8.63 7.33
C SER A 157 18.00 -9.86 7.93
N GLY A 158 17.23 -10.87 8.37
CA GLY A 158 17.75 -12.16 8.82
C GLY A 158 16.66 -13.11 9.27
N ALA A 159 17.04 -14.32 9.72
CA ALA A 159 16.08 -15.36 10.12
C ALA A 159 15.16 -14.97 11.30
N ARG A 160 15.53 -13.94 12.07
CA ARG A 160 14.76 -13.42 13.21
C ARG A 160 14.49 -11.92 13.12
N ARG A 161 14.64 -11.31 11.94
CA ARG A 161 14.41 -9.88 11.74
C ARG A 161 13.81 -9.59 10.38
N GLY A 162 12.74 -8.82 10.41
CA GLY A 162 11.96 -8.37 9.27
C GLY A 162 11.02 -9.44 8.73
N LEU A 163 9.91 -8.97 8.17
CA LEU A 163 8.75 -9.80 7.86
C LEU A 163 7.89 -9.24 6.73
N LEU A 164 7.73 -7.91 6.70
CA LEU A 164 6.70 -7.26 5.90
C LEU A 164 7.18 -6.82 4.51
N VAL A 165 8.50 -6.67 4.35
CA VAL A 165 9.13 -6.19 3.11
C VAL A 165 10.30 -7.10 2.78
N ASN A 166 10.29 -7.71 1.60
CA ASN A 166 11.45 -8.45 1.09
C ASN A 166 12.41 -7.47 0.42
N PRO A 167 13.57 -7.12 1.00
CA PRO A 167 14.40 -6.05 0.45
C PRO A 167 15.10 -6.44 -0.86
N HIS A 168 15.10 -7.71 -1.27
CA HIS A 168 15.62 -8.12 -2.58
C HIS A 168 14.62 -7.89 -3.72
N ALA A 169 13.32 -7.96 -3.43
CA ALA A 169 12.25 -7.82 -4.42
C ALA A 169 11.46 -6.52 -4.27
N GLU A 170 11.52 -5.90 -3.09
CA GLU A 170 10.67 -4.78 -2.70
C GLU A 170 11.49 -3.61 -2.15
N SER A 171 10.93 -2.42 -2.29
CA SER A 171 11.32 -1.22 -1.57
C SER A 171 10.15 -0.74 -0.75
N ASP A 172 10.45 0.00 0.31
CA ASP A 172 9.43 0.52 1.20
C ASP A 172 9.57 2.01 1.49
N LEU A 173 8.46 2.61 1.88
CA LEU A 173 8.34 3.96 2.39
C LEU A 173 7.65 3.88 3.76
N ARG A 174 8.33 4.36 4.80
CA ARG A 174 7.78 4.49 6.15
C ARG A 174 6.83 5.69 6.22
N ILE A 175 5.67 5.49 6.86
CA ILE A 175 4.60 6.48 7.02
C ILE A 175 4.44 6.77 8.52
N GLU A 176 4.99 7.90 8.97
CA GLU A 176 5.00 8.34 10.37
C GLU A 176 3.93 9.41 10.66
N GLY A 177 2.77 9.30 10.02
CA GLY A 177 1.70 10.30 10.05
C GLY A 177 1.17 10.59 8.65
N SER A 178 0.70 11.82 8.42
CA SER A 178 0.21 12.23 7.11
C SER A 178 1.36 12.38 6.10
N VAL A 179 1.25 11.71 4.95
CA VAL A 179 2.23 11.77 3.87
C VAL A 179 1.60 12.38 2.62
N PRO A 180 2.20 13.41 2.01
CA PRO A 180 1.66 14.00 0.78
C PRO A 180 1.50 12.97 -0.34
N TRP A 181 0.39 13.02 -1.08
CA TRP A 181 0.16 12.08 -2.19
C TRP A 181 1.23 12.17 -3.27
N ARG A 182 1.81 13.36 -3.49
CA ARG A 182 2.97 13.54 -4.38
C ARG A 182 4.18 12.68 -3.99
N THR A 183 4.37 12.44 -2.69
CA THR A 183 5.46 11.60 -2.17
C THR A 183 5.14 10.13 -2.43
N VAL A 184 3.88 9.72 -2.24
CA VAL A 184 3.41 8.36 -2.56
C VAL A 184 3.54 8.10 -4.07
N GLU A 185 3.08 9.04 -4.91
CA GLU A 185 3.22 8.97 -6.37
C GLU A 185 4.69 8.88 -6.81
N ALA A 186 5.55 9.77 -6.32
CA ALA A 186 6.97 9.73 -6.61
C ALA A 186 7.60 8.40 -6.18
N PHE A 187 7.23 7.91 -4.99
CA PHE A 187 7.66 6.60 -4.51
C PHE A 187 7.20 5.48 -5.44
N LEU A 188 6.02 5.51 -6.04
CA LEU A 188 5.57 4.45 -6.95
C LEU A 188 6.17 4.53 -8.35
N VAL A 189 6.49 5.74 -8.83
CA VAL A 189 6.94 5.99 -10.22
C VAL A 189 8.45 5.90 -10.37
N GLN A 190 9.22 6.40 -9.40
CA GLN A 190 10.69 6.46 -9.51
C GLN A 190 11.31 5.06 -9.46
N ALA A 191 12.43 4.85 -10.13
CA ALA A 191 13.18 3.59 -9.98
C ALA A 191 13.57 3.39 -8.50
N ALA A 192 13.47 2.16 -8.00
CA ALA A 192 13.95 1.86 -6.66
C ALA A 192 15.47 2.07 -6.58
N ALA A 193 15.95 2.63 -5.46
CA ALA A 193 17.38 2.74 -5.22
C ALA A 193 18.03 1.35 -5.25
N PRO A 194 19.24 1.16 -5.80
CA PRO A 194 19.88 -0.16 -5.86
C PRO A 194 19.93 -0.82 -4.50
N PHE A 195 19.62 -2.12 -4.43
CA PHE A 195 19.78 -2.87 -3.18
C PHE A 195 21.26 -2.88 -2.80
N ARG A 196 21.60 -2.29 -1.66
CA ARG A 196 22.93 -2.40 -1.07
C ARG A 196 22.83 -3.48 0.01
N SER A 197 23.43 -4.65 -0.23
CA SER A 197 23.68 -5.60 0.85
C SER A 197 24.55 -4.90 1.88
N ALA A 198 24.13 -4.89 3.15
CA ALA A 198 25.05 -4.53 4.23
C ALA A 198 26.24 -5.49 4.16
N ALA A 199 27.45 -4.94 4.01
CA ALA A 199 28.70 -5.68 4.03
C ALA A 199 29.03 -6.17 5.45
#